data_AF-W8SWB2-F1
#
_entry.id   AF-W8SWB2-F1
#
_cell.length_a   1.000
_cell.length_b   1.000
_cell.length_c   1.000
_cell.angle_alpha   90.00
_cell.angle_beta   90.00
_cell.angle_gamma   90.00
#
_symmetry.space_group_name_H-M   'P 1'
#
loop_
_entity.id
_entity.type
_entity.pdbx_description
1 polymer ?
#
loop_
_entity_poly.entity_id
_entity_poly.type
_entity_poly.pdbx_seq_one_letter_code
_entity_poly.pdbx_strand_id
1 'polypeptide(L)'
;INLLMSIEPDMIYAGHDNTKPDTSSSLLTCLNQLAERQLLSVVKWSKSLPGFRKLHIDDQITLIQYSWMSLMVFGLGWRSYKHVSGQMLYFAPDLVLNEQRMKESSLYSLCLTMWQIPQ
;
A
#
# COMPACT_ATOMS: atom_id res chain seq x y z
N ILE A 1 16.54 -6.17 -13.78
CA ILE A 1 16.36 -5.08 -12.80
C ILE A 1 15.85 -3.80 -13.47
N ASN A 2 16.50 -3.27 -14.52
CA ASN A 2 16.05 -2.04 -15.21
C ASN A 2 14.59 -2.05 -15.67
N LEU A 3 14.10 -3.19 -16.16
CA LEU A 3 12.70 -3.34 -16.53
C LEU A 3 11.74 -3.20 -15.35
N LEU A 4 12.09 -3.74 -14.17
CA LEU A 4 11.25 -3.67 -12.97
C LEU A 4 11.13 -2.23 -12.46
N MET A 5 12.22 -1.46 -12.53
CA MET A 5 12.20 -0.03 -12.21
C MET A 5 11.34 0.76 -13.19
N SER A 6 11.35 0.42 -14.48
CA SER A 6 10.56 1.15 -15.50
C SER A 6 9.06 0.87 -15.46
N ILE A 7 8.64 -0.24 -14.87
CA ILE A 7 7.22 -0.59 -14.74
C ILE A 7 6.69 -0.31 -13.34
N GLU A 8 7.52 0.15 -12.40
CA GLU A 8 7.13 0.39 -11.02
C GLU A 8 5.88 1.30 -10.98
N PRO A 9 4.82 0.94 -10.22
CA PRO A 9 3.62 1.75 -10.14
C PRO A 9 3.91 3.15 -9.61
N ASP A 10 3.32 4.16 -10.25
CA ASP A 10 3.36 5.53 -9.75
C ASP A 10 2.72 5.64 -8.36
N MET A 11 3.16 6.65 -7.61
CA MET A 11 2.64 6.90 -6.27
C MET A 11 1.18 7.38 -6.36
N ILE A 12 0.29 6.72 -5.62
CA ILE A 12 -1.15 6.99 -5.63
C ILE A 12 -1.54 7.80 -4.39
N TYR A 13 -2.38 8.81 -4.60
CA TYR A 13 -2.95 9.63 -3.54
C TYR A 13 -4.17 8.96 -2.91
N ALA A 14 -4.28 9.05 -1.58
CA ALA A 14 -5.40 8.52 -0.82
C ALA A 14 -6.70 9.33 -1.06
N GLY A 15 -6.58 10.59 -1.50
CA GLY A 15 -7.69 11.53 -1.55
C GLY A 15 -8.14 11.95 -0.16
N HIS A 16 -7.22 11.99 0.81
CA HIS A 16 -7.54 12.24 2.20
C HIS A 16 -7.84 13.72 2.45
N ASP A 17 -9.05 14.01 2.93
CA ASP A 17 -9.50 15.36 3.25
C ASP A 17 -9.08 15.73 4.68
N ASN A 18 -7.91 16.35 4.81
CA ASN A 18 -7.35 16.82 6.09
C ASN A 18 -8.20 17.90 6.79
N THR A 19 -9.30 18.38 6.17
CA THR A 19 -10.19 19.38 6.79
C THR A 19 -11.24 18.76 7.72
N LYS A 20 -11.39 17.43 7.71
CA LYS A 20 -12.37 16.70 8.54
C LYS A 20 -11.69 16.04 9.73
N PRO A 21 -12.37 15.93 10.89
CA PRO A 21 -11.83 15.20 12.03
C PRO A 21 -11.62 13.73 11.64
N ASP A 22 -10.42 13.22 11.92
CA ASP A 22 -10.04 11.84 11.68
C ASP A 22 -10.79 10.91 12.65
N THR A 23 -11.94 10.41 12.22
CA THR A 23 -12.59 9.28 12.90
C THR A 23 -11.99 7.97 12.39
N SER A 24 -11.97 6.94 13.22
CA SER A 24 -11.45 5.62 12.80
C SER A 24 -12.18 5.09 11.55
N SER A 25 -13.47 5.38 11.41
CA SER A 25 -14.30 4.98 10.25
C SER A 25 -13.92 5.72 8.96
N SER A 26 -13.68 7.03 9.02
CA SER A 26 -13.25 7.81 7.85
C SER A 26 -11.85 7.42 7.40
N LEU A 27 -10.95 7.15 8.35
CA LEU A 27 -9.60 6.67 8.05
C LEU A 27 -9.63 5.28 7.38
N LEU A 28 -10.39 4.34 7.93
CA LEU A 28 -10.57 3.00 7.34
C LEU A 28 -11.15 3.07 5.92
N THR A 29 -12.16 3.92 5.72
CA THR A 29 -12.76 4.14 4.40
C THR A 29 -11.73 4.68 3.41
N CYS A 30 -10.92 5.67 3.83
CA CYS A 30 -9.86 6.24 3.00
C CYS A 30 -8.78 5.20 2.66
N LEU A 31 -8.36 4.39 3.64
CA LEU A 31 -7.40 3.30 3.43
C LEU A 31 -7.96 2.23 2.47
N ASN A 32 -9.23 1.86 2.58
CA ASN A 32 -9.86 0.91 1.68
C ASN A 32 -9.92 1.44 0.24
N GLN A 33 -10.26 2.72 0.05
CA GLN A 33 -10.25 3.36 -1.26
C GLN A 33 -8.84 3.45 -1.86
N LEU A 34 -7.84 3.75 -1.02
CA LEU A 34 -6.43 3.72 -1.44
C LEU A 34 -6.01 2.30 -1.86
N ALA A 35 -6.36 1.29 -1.07
CA ALA A 35 -6.06 -0.12 -1.35
C ALA A 35 -6.71 -0.58 -2.67
N GLU A 36 -7.94 -0.18 -2.96
CA GLU A 36 -8.61 -0.46 -4.23
C GLU A 36 -7.84 0.13 -5.42
N ARG A 37 -7.42 1.40 -5.33
CA ARG A 37 -6.63 2.06 -6.38
C ARG A 37 -5.24 1.43 -6.55
N GLN A 38 -4.59 1.06 -5.45
CA GLN A 38 -3.32 0.35 -5.46
C GLN A 38 -3.46 -1.04 -6.07
N LEU A 39 -4.53 -1.77 -5.77
CA LEU A 39 -4.81 -3.08 -6.35
C LEU A 39 -4.98 -2.99 -7.88
N LEU A 40 -5.70 -1.99 -8.39
CA LEU A 40 -5.80 -1.75 -9.83
C LEU A 40 -4.42 -1.51 -10.48
N SER A 41 -3.54 -0.82 -9.77
CA SER A 41 -2.17 -0.57 -10.23
C SER A 41 -1.31 -1.83 -10.19
N VAL A 42 -1.46 -2.67 -9.16
CA VAL A 42 -0.83 -4.00 -9.08
C VAL A 42 -1.28 -4.90 -10.22
N VAL A 43 -2.57 -4.87 -10.59
CA VAL A 43 -3.09 -5.63 -11.74
C VAL A 43 -2.48 -5.14 -13.07
N LYS A 44 -2.31 -3.83 -13.24
CA LYS A 44 -1.64 -3.27 -14.44
C LYS A 44 -0.16 -3.61 -14.47
N TRP A 45 0.50 -3.53 -13.31
CA TRP A 45 1.90 -3.88 -13.12
C TRP A 45 2.16 -5.35 -13.40
N SER A 46 1.34 -6.25 -12.85
CA SER A 46 1.49 -7.70 -13.05
C SER A 46 1.37 -8.08 -14.52
N LYS A 47 0.45 -7.46 -15.26
CA LYS A 47 0.36 -7.61 -16.71
C LYS A 47 1.61 -7.11 -17.45
N SER A 48 2.41 -6.24 -16.87
CA SER A 48 3.64 -5.72 -17.49
C SER A 48 4.88 -6.53 -17.09
N LEU A 49 4.75 -7.46 -16.14
CA LEU A 49 5.84 -8.36 -15.75
C LEU A 49 6.15 -9.39 -16.84
N PRO A 50 7.45 -9.59 -17.16
CA PRO A 50 7.87 -10.67 -18.04
C PRO A 50 7.42 -12.03 -17.52
N GLY A 51 6.78 -12.82 -18.37
CA GLY A 51 6.34 -14.18 -18.03
C GLY A 51 4.99 -14.25 -17.32
N PHE A 52 4.49 -13.18 -16.69
CA PHE A 52 3.21 -13.22 -15.98
C PHE A 52 2.02 -13.46 -16.94
N ARG A 53 2.05 -12.83 -18.13
CA ARG A 53 1.04 -13.08 -19.19
C ARG A 53 1.07 -14.49 -19.78
N LYS A 54 2.13 -15.27 -19.52
CA LYS A 54 2.24 -16.66 -20.02
C LYS A 54 1.51 -17.66 -19.12
N LEU A 55 1.13 -17.25 -17.91
CA LEU A 55 0.37 -18.08 -16.98
C LEU A 55 -1.10 -18.14 -17.39
N HIS A 56 -1.81 -19.17 -16.95
CA HIS A 56 -3.26 -19.25 -17.14
C HIS A 56 -3.95 -18.07 -16.47
N ILE A 57 -5.08 -17.62 -17.00
CA ILE A 57 -5.79 -16.45 -16.44
C ILE A 57 -6.23 -16.69 -15.00
N ASP A 58 -6.63 -17.92 -14.67
CA ASP A 58 -7.00 -18.31 -13.31
C ASP A 58 -5.81 -18.27 -12.35
N ASP A 59 -4.61 -18.68 -12.81
CA ASP A 59 -3.38 -18.58 -12.02
C ASP A 59 -2.97 -17.13 -11.81
N GLN A 60 -3.12 -16.28 -12.84
CA GLN A 60 -2.85 -14.84 -12.71
C GLN A 60 -3.77 -14.20 -11.66
N ILE A 61 -5.06 -14.52 -11.69
CA ILE A 61 -6.04 -14.03 -10.72
C ILE A 61 -5.71 -14.53 -9.31
N THR A 62 -5.45 -15.84 -9.18
CA THR A 62 -5.12 -16.49 -7.90
C THR A 62 -3.87 -15.86 -7.29
N LEU A 63 -2.79 -15.73 -8.06
CA LEU A 63 -1.55 -15.13 -7.57
C LEU A 63 -1.77 -13.71 -7.04
N ILE A 64 -2.55 -12.88 -7.75
CA ILE A 64 -2.87 -11.53 -7.30
C ILE A 64 -3.73 -11.57 -6.02
N GLN A 65 -4.76 -12.42 -5.97
CA GLN A 65 -5.64 -12.56 -4.82
C GLN A 65 -4.92 -13.02 -3.54
N TYR A 66 -3.90 -13.85 -3.65
CA TYR A 66 -3.13 -14.30 -2.49
C TYR A 66 -2.00 -13.34 -2.11
N SER A 67 -1.44 -12.59 -3.06
CA SER A 67 -0.25 -11.75 -2.82
C SER A 67 -0.53 -10.27 -2.62
N TRP A 68 -1.69 -9.75 -3.01
CA TRP A 68 -1.95 -8.29 -3.04
C TRP A 68 -1.68 -7.60 -1.70
N MET A 69 -2.10 -8.20 -0.59
CA MET A 69 -1.91 -7.59 0.73
C MET A 69 -0.42 -7.51 1.08
N SER A 70 0.32 -8.59 0.83
CA SER A 70 1.76 -8.64 1.04
C SER A 70 2.50 -7.62 0.17
N LEU A 71 2.12 -7.49 -1.12
CA LEU A 71 2.68 -6.50 -2.03
C LEU A 71 2.41 -5.06 -1.57
N MET A 72 1.20 -4.77 -1.08
CA MET A 72 0.86 -3.44 -0.57
C MET A 72 1.58 -3.10 0.73
N VAL A 73 1.69 -4.05 1.65
CA VAL A 73 2.44 -3.89 2.91
C VAL A 73 3.93 -3.72 2.64
N PHE A 74 4.50 -4.49 1.72
CA PHE A 74 5.89 -4.34 1.31
C PHE A 74 6.15 -2.97 0.66
N GLY A 75 5.27 -2.56 -0.26
CA GLY A 75 5.34 -1.23 -0.87
C GLY A 75 5.19 -0.09 0.15
N LEU A 76 4.34 -0.26 1.16
CA LEU A 76 4.20 0.66 2.29
C LEU A 76 5.51 0.74 3.10
N GLY A 77 6.12 -0.40 3.42
CA GLY A 77 7.41 -0.47 4.11
C GLY A 77 8.51 0.26 3.33
N TRP A 78 8.61 0.02 2.02
CA TRP A 78 9.55 0.69 1.13
C TRP A 78 9.35 2.22 1.10
N ARG A 79 8.11 2.69 0.97
CA ARG A 79 7.80 4.13 1.01
C ARG A 79 8.13 4.74 2.37
N SER A 80 7.82 4.03 3.44
CA SER A 80 8.07 4.48 4.82
C SER A 80 9.58 4.60 5.08
N TYR A 81 10.37 3.65 4.60
CA TYR A 81 11.82 3.73 4.64
C TYR A 81 12.37 4.92 3.84
N LYS A 82 11.95 5.07 2.58
CA LYS A 82 12.47 6.09 1.66
C LYS A 82 12.10 7.52 2.06
N HIS A 83 10.88 7.75 2.55
CA HIS A 83 10.35 9.11 2.77
C HIS A 83 10.38 9.57 4.22
N VAL A 84 10.33 8.65 5.20
CA VAL A 84 10.20 8.98 6.63
C VAL A 84 11.16 8.17 7.51
N SER A 85 12.23 7.63 6.92
CA SER A 85 13.28 6.88 7.63
C SER A 85 12.76 5.74 8.52
N GLY A 86 11.58 5.19 8.18
CA GLY A 86 10.92 4.14 8.96
C GLY A 86 10.33 4.60 10.30
N GLN A 87 10.21 5.90 10.58
CA GLN A 87 9.62 6.41 11.84
C GLN A 87 8.09 6.59 11.78
N MET A 88 7.53 6.69 10.57
CA MET A 88 6.10 6.88 10.33
C MET A 88 5.63 5.95 9.22
N LEU A 89 4.31 5.67 9.15
CA LEU A 89 3.75 4.89 8.05
C LEU A 89 3.32 5.80 6.89
N TYR A 90 4.00 5.66 5.76
CA TYR A 90 3.78 6.46 4.56
C TYR A 90 2.80 5.77 3.60
N PHE A 91 1.50 5.87 3.89
CA PHE A 91 0.46 5.25 3.06
C PHE A 91 0.37 5.90 1.68
N ALA A 92 0.29 7.23 1.65
CA ALA A 92 0.26 8.05 0.45
C ALA A 92 0.85 9.43 0.74
N PRO A 93 1.18 10.25 -0.28
CA PRO A 93 1.72 11.60 -0.06
C PRO A 93 0.82 12.51 0.77
N ASP A 94 -0.49 12.30 0.70
CA ASP A 94 -1.53 13.02 1.41
C ASP A 94 -2.01 12.31 2.69
N LEU A 95 -1.48 11.11 2.98
CA LEU A 95 -1.86 10.30 4.13
C LEU A 95 -0.63 9.65 4.78
N VAL A 96 -0.05 10.35 5.76
CA VAL A 96 1.04 9.86 6.60
C VAL A 96 0.53 9.67 8.03
N LEU A 97 0.67 8.46 8.57
CA LEU A 97 0.27 8.15 9.93
C LEU A 97 1.49 8.19 10.86
N ASN A 98 1.42 9.11 11.83
CA ASN A 98 2.35 9.18 12.95
C ASN A 98 1.85 8.31 14.12
N GLU A 99 2.68 8.15 15.16
CA GLU A 99 2.34 7.32 16.32
C GLU A 99 1.03 7.74 17.00
N GLN A 100 0.75 9.05 17.06
CA GLN A 100 -0.46 9.58 17.65
C GLN A 100 -1.71 9.18 16.85
N ARG A 101 -1.73 9.39 15.54
CA ARG A 101 -2.83 9.00 14.64
C ARG A 101 -2.99 7.48 14.59
N MET A 102 -1.90 6.72 14.70
CA MET A 102 -1.96 5.26 14.82
C MET A 102 -2.68 4.84 16.11
N LYS A 103 -2.41 5.48 17.25
CA LYS A 103 -3.08 5.23 18.54
C LYS A 103 -4.56 5.63 18.53
N GLU A 104 -4.89 6.70 17.82
CA GLU A 104 -6.27 7.18 17.63
C GLU A 104 -7.07 6.29 16.65
N SER A 105 -6.38 5.51 15.81
CA SER A 105 -6.99 4.49 14.97
C SER A 105 -7.24 3.18 15.72
N SER A 106 -8.32 2.49 15.38
CA SER A 106 -8.57 1.10 15.82
C SER A 106 -7.57 0.08 15.23
N LEU A 107 -6.64 0.54 14.39
CA LEU A 107 -5.65 -0.26 13.67
C LEU A 107 -4.27 -0.27 14.33
N TYR A 108 -4.12 0.30 15.53
CA TYR A 108 -2.83 0.45 16.20
C TYR A 108 -1.97 -0.83 16.22
N SER A 109 -2.59 -1.98 16.54
CA SER A 109 -1.89 -3.28 16.57
C SER A 109 -1.38 -3.70 15.18
N LEU A 110 -2.19 -3.50 14.13
CA LEU A 110 -1.81 -3.80 12.74
C LEU A 110 -0.71 -2.86 12.24
N CYS A 111 -0.81 -1.58 12.56
CA CYS A 111 0.22 -0.60 12.25
C CYS A 111 1.56 -0.92 12.93
N LEU A 112 1.53 -1.36 14.20
CA LEU A 112 2.73 -1.84 14.89
C LEU A 112 3.36 -3.05 14.21
N THR A 113 2.55 -4.03 13.77
CA THR A 113 3.07 -5.19 13.03
C THR A 113 3.71 -4.77 11.70
N MET A 114 3.12 -3.80 10.99
CA MET A 114 3.71 -3.25 9.76
C MET A 114 5.02 -2.50 10.02
N TRP A 115 5.14 -1.88 11.20
CA TRP A 115 6.37 -1.20 11.63
C TRP A 115 7.49 -2.20 11.97
N GLN A 116 7.14 -3.39 12.45
CA GLN A 116 8.10 -4.44 12.84
C GLN A 116 8.64 -5.25 11.66
N ILE A 117 8.23 -4.97 10.41
CA ILE A 117 8.76 -5.67 9.24
C ILE A 117 10.26 -5.41 9.16
N PRO A 118 11.12 -6.45 9.28
CA PRO A 118 12.55 -6.28 9.26
C PRO A 118 12.95 -5.65 7.91
N GLN A 119 13.60 -4.50 8.02
CA GLN A 119 14.18 -3.72 6.92
C GLN A 119 15.41 -4.44 6.37
#